data_AF-I9PIY2-F1
#
_entry.id   AF-I9PIY2-F1
#
_cell.length_a   1.000
_cell.length_b   1.000
_cell.length_c   1.000
_cell.angle_alpha   90.00
_cell.angle_beta   90.00
_cell.angle_gamma   90.00
#
_symmetry.space_group_name_H-M   'P 1'
#
loop_
_entity.id
_entity.type
_entity.pdbx_description
1 polymer ?
#
loop_
_entity_poly.entity_id
_entity_poly.type
_entity_poly.pdbx_seq_one_letter_code
_entity_poly.pdbx_strand_id
1 'polypeptide(L)'
;MEEIVYLSVRIGCAGYLLYKLWNQKKRIRKICGLLYPPGKKEKEEEGTSCGTGPGDVMGATRFVYLDENAGTFAAPYMSQPLETGNDYLGEEEAVPENEVECGLPLEEMRLLKEEQERLDEQAPGTEGIAPVITSDDLLNAGDVLLNLDGAQMNEEKKRRAAVTLHAIRETDMFELISSQVENKSLIEELMDQYIGNDGNVLPVKRKKNEGRPEHAWRQFL
;
A
#
# COMPACT_ATOMS: atom_id res chain seq x y z
N MET A 1 -59.75 11.63 -24.13
CA MET A 1 -59.31 12.96 -23.67
C MET A 1 -58.34 12.84 -22.49
N GLU A 2 -58.62 11.99 -21.51
CA GLU A 2 -57.81 11.85 -20.28
C GLU A 2 -56.41 11.24 -20.51
N GLU A 3 -56.27 10.27 -21.41
CA GLU A 3 -54.97 9.64 -21.71
C GLU A 3 -53.97 10.61 -22.37
N ILE A 4 -54.46 11.53 -23.19
CA ILE A 4 -53.63 12.55 -23.87
C ILE A 4 -53.11 13.56 -22.84
N VAL A 5 -53.93 13.91 -21.84
CA VAL A 5 -53.54 14.81 -20.74
C VAL A 5 -52.51 14.12 -19.84
N TYR A 6 -52.67 12.84 -19.55
CA TYR A 6 -51.69 12.11 -18.74
C TYR A 6 -50.33 11.97 -19.43
N LEU A 7 -50.33 11.69 -20.74
CA LEU A 7 -49.12 11.65 -21.56
C LEU A 7 -48.42 13.01 -21.62
N SER A 8 -49.17 14.11 -21.77
CA SER A 8 -48.58 15.46 -21.82
C SER A 8 -47.95 15.88 -20.48
N VAL A 9 -48.59 15.56 -19.35
CA VAL A 9 -48.03 15.80 -18.01
C VAL A 9 -46.76 14.99 -17.79
N ARG A 10 -46.73 13.72 -18.22
CA ARG A 10 -45.56 12.84 -18.08
C ARG A 10 -44.37 13.31 -18.92
N ILE A 11 -44.63 13.77 -20.15
CA ILE A 11 -43.61 14.37 -21.01
C ILE A 11 -43.10 15.69 -20.42
N GLY A 12 -43.99 16.52 -19.87
CA GLY A 12 -43.62 17.75 -19.15
C GLY A 12 -42.72 17.48 -17.95
N CYS A 13 -43.04 16.49 -17.13
CA CYS A 13 -42.21 16.06 -16.00
C CYS A 13 -40.84 15.53 -16.45
N ALA A 14 -40.80 14.69 -17.47
CA ALA A 14 -39.54 14.17 -18.02
C ALA A 14 -38.65 15.30 -18.56
N GLY A 15 -39.25 16.25 -19.31
CA GLY A 15 -38.55 17.44 -19.80
C GLY A 15 -38.01 18.32 -18.67
N TYR A 16 -38.78 18.52 -17.60
CA TYR A 16 -38.36 19.30 -16.44
C TYR A 16 -37.18 18.66 -15.69
N LEU A 17 -37.20 17.34 -15.51
CA LEU A 17 -36.08 16.61 -14.89
C LEU A 17 -34.80 16.71 -15.74
N LEU A 18 -34.92 16.55 -17.07
CA LEU A 18 -33.80 16.72 -18.00
C LEU A 18 -33.25 18.14 -17.98
N TYR A 19 -34.13 19.15 -17.94
CA TYR A 19 -33.73 20.55 -17.81
C TYR A 19 -32.94 20.80 -16.52
N LYS A 20 -33.41 20.27 -15.39
CA LYS A 20 -32.75 20.39 -14.09
C LYS A 20 -31.35 19.74 -14.11
N LEU A 21 -31.23 18.55 -14.69
CA LEU A 21 -29.94 17.85 -14.84
C LEU A 21 -28.97 18.60 -15.76
N TRP A 22 -29.47 19.18 -16.87
CA TRP A 22 -28.64 19.95 -17.79
C TRP A 22 -28.09 21.22 -17.12
N ASN A 23 -28.92 21.90 -16.30
CA ASN A 23 -28.48 23.08 -15.57
C ASN A 23 -27.39 22.74 -14.53
N GLN A 24 -27.51 21.61 -13.83
CA GLN A 24 -26.47 21.11 -12.92
C GLN A 24 -25.18 20.76 -13.68
N LYS A 25 -25.27 20.03 -14.80
CA LYS A 25 -24.12 19.71 -15.66
C LYS A 25 -23.40 20.96 -16.18
N LYS A 26 -24.14 22.01 -16.52
CA LYS A 26 -23.59 23.31 -16.95
C LYS A 26 -22.85 24.02 -15.82
N ARG A 27 -23.37 23.96 -14.58
CA ARG A 27 -22.70 24.52 -13.39
C ARG A 27 -21.41 23.77 -13.08
N ILE A 28 -21.45 22.43 -13.08
CA ILE A 28 -20.28 21.59 -12.84
C ILE A 28 -19.21 21.84 -13.92
N ARG A 29 -19.60 21.90 -15.21
CA ARG A 29 -18.63 22.19 -16.29
C ARG A 29 -17.93 23.54 -16.12
N LYS A 30 -18.64 24.57 -15.64
CA LYS A 30 -18.03 25.88 -15.34
C LYS A 30 -17.04 25.80 -14.18
N ILE A 31 -17.41 25.08 -13.11
CA ILE A 31 -16.55 24.87 -11.94
C ILE A 31 -15.31 24.05 -12.33
N CYS A 32 -15.48 22.96 -13.07
CA CYS A 32 -14.38 22.15 -13.59
C CYS A 32 -13.48 22.92 -14.55
N GLY A 33 -14.01 23.79 -15.41
CA GLY A 33 -13.18 24.63 -16.29
C GLY A 33 -12.40 25.73 -15.54
N LEU A 34 -12.83 26.10 -14.33
CA LEU A 34 -12.16 27.08 -13.49
C LEU A 34 -11.11 26.42 -12.57
N LEU A 35 -11.40 25.22 -12.08
CA LEU A 35 -10.47 24.41 -11.26
C LEU A 35 -9.43 23.67 -12.10
N TYR A 36 -9.77 23.30 -13.33
CA TYR A 36 -8.90 22.57 -14.25
C TYR A 36 -8.86 23.29 -15.60
N PRO A 37 -8.00 24.32 -15.77
CA PRO A 37 -7.79 24.92 -17.07
C PRO A 37 -7.24 23.84 -18.02
N PRO A 38 -7.83 23.66 -19.22
CA PRO A 38 -7.33 22.67 -20.16
C PRO A 38 -5.88 23.02 -20.49
N GLY A 39 -4.97 22.08 -20.23
CA GLY A 39 -3.55 22.22 -20.51
C GLY A 39 -3.34 22.71 -21.94
N LYS A 40 -2.55 23.77 -22.10
CA LYS A 40 -2.09 24.21 -23.41
C LYS A 40 -1.34 23.03 -24.02
N LYS A 41 -1.85 22.48 -25.12
CA LYS A 41 -1.06 21.58 -25.95
C LYS A 41 0.06 22.42 -26.56
N GLU A 42 1.23 22.35 -25.96
CA GLU A 42 2.46 22.77 -26.62
C GLU A 42 2.59 21.93 -27.89
N LYS A 43 2.85 22.62 -29.00
CA LYS A 43 3.07 21.98 -30.29
C LYS A 43 4.31 21.10 -30.17
N GLU A 44 4.19 19.86 -30.61
CA GLU A 44 5.31 18.96 -30.82
C GLU A 44 6.34 19.67 -31.74
N GLU A 45 7.52 19.95 -31.20
CA GLU A 45 8.71 20.19 -32.01
C GLU A 45 9.37 18.84 -32.31
N GLU A 46 9.53 18.56 -33.59
CA GLU A 46 10.35 17.49 -34.14
C GLU A 46 11.79 17.57 -33.59
N GLY A 47 12.27 16.48 -33.00
CA GLY A 47 13.63 16.33 -32.52
C GLY A 47 14.13 14.90 -32.64
N THR A 48 14.57 14.55 -33.85
CA THR A 48 15.57 13.51 -34.20
C THR A 48 15.46 12.13 -33.54
N SER A 49 14.81 11.21 -34.26
CA SER A 49 15.03 9.77 -34.12
C SER A 49 16.45 9.39 -34.53
N CYS A 50 17.23 8.77 -33.64
CA CYS A 50 18.44 8.04 -34.00
C CYS A 50 18.31 6.57 -33.62
N GLY A 51 18.06 5.74 -34.63
CA GLY A 51 18.75 4.48 -34.87
C GLY A 51 18.65 3.37 -33.83
N THR A 52 17.66 2.50 -34.01
CA THR A 52 17.67 1.11 -33.54
C THR A 52 18.88 0.35 -34.09
N GLY A 53 19.76 -0.11 -33.20
CA GLY A 53 20.80 -1.11 -33.47
C GLY A 53 20.77 -2.20 -32.38
N PRO A 54 20.99 -3.49 -32.72
CA PRO A 54 20.72 -4.60 -31.81
C PRO A 54 21.88 -4.78 -30.82
N GLY A 55 21.64 -4.52 -29.54
CA GLY A 55 22.66 -4.76 -28.52
C GLY A 55 22.34 -4.23 -27.12
N ASP A 56 21.09 -3.86 -26.83
CA ASP A 56 20.73 -3.32 -25.51
C ASP A 56 20.35 -4.48 -24.57
N VAL A 57 21.39 -5.19 -24.12
CA VAL A 57 21.32 -6.09 -22.97
C VAL A 57 21.23 -5.21 -21.74
N MET A 58 20.11 -5.28 -21.00
CA MET A 58 19.98 -4.71 -19.67
C MET A 58 21.17 -5.15 -18.81
N GLY A 59 22.10 -4.23 -18.52
CA GLY A 59 23.28 -4.49 -17.68
C GLY A 59 24.64 -4.10 -18.25
N ALA A 60 24.73 -3.46 -19.42
CA ALA A 60 26.00 -2.91 -19.89
C ALA A 60 26.44 -1.72 -19.00
N THR A 61 27.31 -1.99 -18.02
CA THR A 61 27.89 -0.95 -17.16
C THR A 61 28.75 -0.01 -17.98
N ARG A 62 28.29 1.23 -18.17
CA ARG A 62 29.15 2.33 -18.60
C ARG A 62 30.05 2.65 -17.41
N PHE A 63 31.35 2.37 -17.52
CA PHE A 63 32.34 2.83 -16.56
C PHE A 63 32.28 4.36 -16.52
N VAL A 64 31.80 4.91 -15.41
CA VAL A 64 31.87 6.34 -15.12
C VAL A 64 33.25 6.55 -14.51
N TYR A 65 34.14 7.25 -15.22
CA TYR A 65 35.35 7.76 -14.60
C TYR A 65 34.91 8.85 -13.64
N LEU A 66 35.04 8.59 -12.34
CA LEU A 66 34.92 9.63 -11.34
C LEU A 66 36.08 10.61 -11.57
N ASP A 67 35.75 11.88 -11.71
CA ASP A 67 36.71 12.97 -11.82
C ASP A 67 37.66 12.93 -10.61
N GLU A 68 38.90 13.40 -10.76
CA GLU A 68 39.94 13.40 -9.70
C GLU A 68 39.49 14.15 -8.42
N ASN A 69 38.36 14.85 -8.51
CA ASN A 69 37.74 15.66 -7.47
C ASN A 69 36.47 15.02 -6.88
N ALA A 70 36.16 13.75 -7.19
CA ALA A 70 35.05 13.00 -6.61
C ALA A 70 35.33 12.65 -5.14
N GLY A 71 35.21 13.66 -4.28
CA GLY A 71 35.53 13.59 -2.85
C GLY A 71 35.94 14.93 -2.25
N THR A 72 36.33 15.92 -3.07
CA THR A 72 36.50 17.30 -2.62
C THR A 72 35.13 17.95 -2.50
N PHE A 73 34.49 17.71 -1.35
CA PHE A 73 33.29 18.41 -0.93
C PHE A 73 33.62 19.90 -0.74
N ALA A 74 33.46 20.69 -1.80
CA ALA A 74 33.30 22.12 -1.63
C ALA A 74 31.98 22.32 -0.89
N ALA A 75 32.06 22.81 0.34
CA ALA A 75 30.87 23.08 1.14
C ALA A 75 29.88 23.93 0.32
N PRO A 76 28.57 23.60 0.32
CA PRO A 76 27.57 24.36 -0.42
C PRO A 76 27.76 25.85 -0.14
N TYR A 77 27.67 26.67 -1.20
CA TYR A 77 27.86 28.13 -1.16
C TYR A 77 26.97 28.84 -0.12
N MET A 78 25.96 28.15 0.42
CA MET A 78 25.05 28.60 1.47
C MET A 78 25.09 27.68 2.70
N SER A 79 26.28 27.30 3.17
CA SER A 79 26.43 26.69 4.49
C SER A 79 26.77 27.80 5.49
N GLN A 80 25.91 27.98 6.49
CA GLN A 80 26.30 28.77 7.67
C GLN A 80 27.41 27.99 8.39
N PRO A 81 28.54 28.63 8.76
CA PRO A 81 29.54 27.97 9.59
C PRO A 81 28.89 27.57 10.91
N LEU A 82 29.12 26.34 11.35
CA LEU A 82 28.63 25.86 12.63
C LEU A 82 29.21 26.79 13.72
N GLU A 83 28.35 27.38 14.55
CA GLU A 83 28.79 28.22 15.66
C GLU A 83 29.51 27.32 16.68
N THR A 84 30.83 27.26 16.60
CA THR A 84 31.73 26.70 17.62
C THR A 84 31.82 27.62 18.84
N GLY A 85 30.67 28.15 19.28
CA GLY A 85 30.52 28.76 20.59
C GLY A 85 30.52 27.69 21.69
N ASN A 86 30.34 28.13 22.94
CA ASN A 86 30.39 27.29 24.16
C ASN A 86 29.45 26.07 24.19
N ASP A 87 28.62 25.88 23.16
CA ASP A 87 27.69 24.76 23.02
C ASP A 87 28.29 23.59 22.21
N TYR A 88 29.48 23.76 21.59
CA TYR A 88 30.22 22.66 20.98
C TYR A 88 31.04 21.92 22.05
N LEU A 89 30.53 20.77 22.50
CA LEU A 89 31.13 19.93 23.56
C LEU A 89 32.38 19.13 23.11
N GLY A 90 32.87 19.32 21.88
CA GLY A 90 33.98 18.56 21.32
C GLY A 90 33.55 17.20 20.77
N GLU A 91 34.42 16.57 19.98
CA GLU A 91 34.29 15.14 19.65
C GLU A 91 34.58 14.35 20.94
N GLU A 92 33.62 13.54 21.41
CA GLU A 92 33.85 12.66 22.55
C GLU A 92 35.01 11.72 22.24
N GLU A 93 35.97 11.63 23.16
CA GLU A 93 37.08 10.70 23.05
C GLU A 93 36.51 9.28 22.93
N ALA A 94 37.01 8.52 21.95
CA ALA A 94 36.54 7.16 21.73
C ALA A 94 36.77 6.34 23.01
N VAL A 95 35.68 5.93 23.66
CA VAL A 95 35.71 5.09 24.86
C VAL A 95 36.56 3.87 24.52
N PRO A 96 37.70 3.65 25.21
CA PRO A 96 38.60 2.57 24.86
C PRO A 96 37.93 1.23 25.20
N GLU A 97 38.19 0.18 24.41
CA GLU A 97 37.50 -1.12 24.52
C GLU A 97 37.64 -1.79 25.92
N ASN A 98 38.57 -1.32 26.74
CA ASN A 98 38.77 -1.76 28.12
C ASN A 98 37.86 -1.07 29.16
N GLU A 99 37.14 -0.01 28.82
CA GLU A 99 36.09 0.58 29.68
C GLU A 99 34.72 -0.10 29.49
N VAL A 100 34.55 -0.85 28.40
CA VAL A 100 33.40 -1.76 28.17
C VAL A 100 33.71 -3.19 28.59
N GLU A 101 34.61 -3.37 29.56
CA GLU A 101 34.93 -4.68 30.10
C GLU A 101 33.72 -5.20 30.90
N CYS A 102 33.00 -6.16 30.34
CA CYS A 102 32.08 -7.04 31.06
C CYS A 102 32.88 -7.90 32.05
N GLY A 103 33.52 -7.28 33.03
CA GLY A 103 34.35 -7.89 34.07
C GLY A 103 33.53 -8.48 35.21
N LEU A 104 32.32 -8.95 34.93
CA LEU A 104 31.50 -9.64 35.94
C LEU A 104 32.09 -11.03 36.16
N PRO A 105 32.30 -11.45 37.43
CA PRO A 105 32.70 -12.81 37.72
C PRO A 105 31.68 -13.81 37.15
N LEU A 106 32.15 -15.01 36.81
CA LEU A 106 31.36 -16.02 36.09
C LEU A 106 30.03 -16.37 36.80
N GLU A 107 30.03 -16.31 38.13
CA GLU A 107 28.85 -16.58 38.97
C GLU A 107 27.78 -15.48 38.84
N GLU A 108 28.19 -14.22 38.75
CA GLU A 108 27.27 -13.09 38.56
C GLU A 108 26.67 -13.10 37.15
N MET A 109 27.47 -13.44 36.14
CA MET A 109 26.95 -13.63 34.77
C MET A 109 25.92 -14.75 34.71
N ARG A 110 26.14 -15.83 35.47
CA ARG A 110 25.21 -16.94 35.55
C ARG A 110 23.91 -16.54 36.24
N LEU A 111 24.00 -15.83 37.36
CA LEU A 111 22.82 -15.35 38.09
C LEU A 111 21.98 -14.38 37.27
N LEU A 112 22.62 -13.46 36.54
CA LEU A 112 21.95 -12.55 35.62
C LEU A 112 21.27 -13.28 34.47
N LYS A 113 21.90 -14.34 33.94
CA LYS A 113 21.29 -15.18 32.90
C LYS A 113 20.04 -15.90 33.41
N GLU A 114 20.10 -16.48 34.61
CA GLU A 114 18.95 -17.15 35.23
C GLU A 114 17.79 -16.17 35.51
N GLU A 115 18.09 -14.95 35.96
CA GLU A 115 17.06 -13.89 36.11
C GLU A 115 16.50 -13.42 34.77
N GLN A 116 17.32 -13.29 33.73
CA GLN A 116 16.84 -12.94 32.39
C GLN A 116 15.92 -14.03 31.83
N GLU A 117 16.28 -15.31 31.98
CA GLU A 117 15.40 -16.43 31.58
C GLU A 117 14.07 -16.37 32.33
N ARG A 118 14.07 -16.05 33.62
CA ARG A 118 12.84 -15.88 34.42
C ARG A 118 11.98 -14.72 33.93
N LEU A 119 12.59 -13.59 33.58
CA LEU A 119 11.87 -12.43 33.02
C LEU A 119 11.34 -12.72 31.62
N ASP A 120 12.10 -13.40 30.79
CA ASP A 120 11.71 -13.79 29.43
C ASP A 120 10.58 -14.83 29.46
N GLU A 121 10.57 -15.75 30.43
CA GLU A 121 9.45 -16.68 30.68
C GLU A 121 8.16 -15.96 31.14
N GLN A 122 8.33 -14.87 31.90
CA GLN A 122 7.21 -14.07 32.39
C GLN A 122 6.76 -13.00 31.37
N ALA A 123 7.58 -12.72 30.36
CA ALA A 123 7.22 -11.82 29.28
C ALA A 123 6.03 -12.42 28.53
N PRO A 124 4.93 -11.66 28.35
CA PRO A 124 3.87 -12.10 27.45
C PRO A 124 4.50 -12.34 26.08
N GLY A 125 4.15 -13.47 25.44
CA GLY A 125 4.62 -13.78 24.09
C GLY A 125 4.41 -12.54 23.21
N THR A 126 5.48 -12.07 22.59
CA THR A 126 5.48 -10.83 21.82
C THR A 126 4.29 -10.87 20.87
N GLU A 127 3.42 -9.86 20.97
CA GLU A 127 2.33 -9.66 20.03
C GLU A 127 2.94 -9.73 18.64
N GLY A 128 2.50 -10.73 17.85
CA GLY A 128 3.07 -10.98 16.53
C GLY A 128 3.10 -9.66 15.77
N ILE A 129 4.30 -9.26 15.34
CA ILE A 129 4.55 -8.02 14.60
C ILE A 129 3.40 -7.86 13.60
N ALA A 130 2.60 -6.79 13.77
CA ALA A 130 1.47 -6.52 12.91
C ALA A 130 1.94 -6.68 11.45
N PRO A 131 1.27 -7.50 10.64
CA PRO A 131 1.71 -7.77 9.27
C PRO A 131 2.01 -6.46 8.55
N VAL A 132 3.15 -6.36 7.87
CA VAL A 132 3.50 -5.17 7.10
C VAL A 132 2.47 -5.01 6.00
N ILE A 133 1.56 -4.06 6.17
CA ILE A 133 0.53 -3.71 5.18
C ILE A 133 1.11 -2.70 4.21
N THR A 134 1.07 -3.03 2.92
CA THR A 134 1.51 -2.11 1.85
C THR A 134 0.36 -1.21 1.38
N SER A 135 0.68 -0.12 0.67
CA SER A 135 -0.35 0.73 0.05
C SER A 135 -1.25 -0.04 -0.91
N ASP A 136 -0.68 -1.00 -1.65
CA ASP A 136 -1.41 -1.82 -2.61
C ASP A 136 -2.41 -2.74 -1.93
N ASP A 137 -2.11 -3.20 -0.72
CA ASP A 137 -3.01 -4.02 0.08
C ASP A 137 -4.23 -3.23 0.56
N LEU A 138 -4.04 -1.97 0.94
CA LEU A 138 -5.14 -1.05 1.30
C LEU A 138 -5.98 -0.68 0.08
N LEU A 139 -5.35 -0.42 -1.08
CA LEU A 139 -6.06 -0.16 -2.33
C LEU A 139 -6.90 -1.36 -2.75
N ASN A 140 -6.34 -2.57 -2.70
CA ASN A 140 -7.07 -3.79 -3.01
C ASN A 140 -8.24 -4.03 -2.04
N ALA A 141 -8.09 -3.72 -0.75
CA ALA A 141 -9.21 -3.77 0.20
C ALA A 141 -10.32 -2.78 -0.19
N GLY A 142 -9.96 -1.55 -0.56
CA GLY A 142 -10.90 -0.56 -1.09
C GLY A 142 -11.64 -1.04 -2.36
N ASP A 143 -10.90 -1.61 -3.31
CA ASP A 143 -11.48 -2.13 -4.56
C ASP A 143 -12.50 -3.25 -4.31
N VAL A 144 -12.19 -4.15 -3.37
CA VAL A 144 -13.10 -5.25 -3.00
C VAL A 144 -14.35 -4.70 -2.31
N LEU A 145 -14.19 -3.76 -1.37
CA LEU A 145 -15.32 -3.18 -0.63
C LEU A 145 -16.25 -2.36 -1.53
N LEU A 146 -15.68 -1.60 -2.47
CA LEU A 146 -16.43 -0.75 -3.40
C LEU A 146 -16.81 -1.47 -4.70
N ASN A 147 -16.47 -2.76 -4.82
CA ASN A 147 -16.66 -3.58 -6.02
C ASN A 147 -16.13 -2.89 -7.30
N LEU A 148 -14.95 -2.30 -7.22
CA LEU A 148 -14.26 -1.69 -8.36
C LEU A 148 -13.57 -2.79 -9.18
N ASP A 149 -13.56 -2.62 -10.50
CA ASP A 149 -12.90 -3.53 -11.44
C ASP A 149 -13.26 -5.02 -11.28
N GLY A 150 -14.46 -5.31 -10.76
CA GLY A 150 -14.91 -6.68 -10.48
C GLY A 150 -14.07 -7.39 -9.41
N ALA A 151 -13.40 -6.65 -8.52
CA ALA A 151 -12.54 -7.22 -7.47
C ALA A 151 -13.29 -8.19 -6.55
N GLN A 152 -14.59 -7.98 -6.32
CA GLN A 152 -15.44 -8.87 -5.53
C GLN A 152 -15.61 -10.27 -6.17
N MET A 153 -15.41 -10.41 -7.49
CA MET A 153 -15.45 -11.70 -8.18
C MET A 153 -14.13 -12.47 -8.10
N ASN A 154 -13.04 -11.81 -7.68
CA ASN A 154 -11.73 -12.43 -7.60
C ASN A 154 -11.44 -12.91 -6.17
N GLU A 155 -11.41 -14.23 -6.00
CA GLU A 155 -11.17 -14.89 -4.72
C GLU A 155 -9.82 -14.51 -4.08
N GLU A 156 -8.76 -14.30 -4.88
CA GLU A 156 -7.45 -13.92 -4.37
C GLU A 156 -7.45 -12.47 -3.86
N LYS A 157 -8.13 -11.56 -4.57
CA LYS A 157 -8.30 -10.17 -4.13
C LYS A 157 -9.12 -10.11 -2.84
N LYS A 158 -10.20 -10.90 -2.74
CA LYS A 158 -11.02 -11.02 -1.52
C LYS A 158 -10.23 -11.57 -0.34
N ARG A 159 -9.47 -12.65 -0.53
CA ARG A 159 -8.58 -13.20 0.49
C ARG A 159 -7.59 -12.15 0.98
N ARG A 160 -6.91 -11.46 0.06
CA ARG A 160 -5.92 -10.44 0.42
C ARG A 160 -6.56 -9.27 1.16
N ALA A 161 -7.73 -8.81 0.71
CA ALA A 161 -8.51 -7.79 1.41
C ALA A 161 -8.91 -8.21 2.83
N ALA A 162 -9.34 -9.47 3.03
CA ALA A 162 -9.68 -10.00 4.35
C ALA A 162 -8.49 -10.00 5.30
N VAL A 163 -7.31 -10.40 4.82
CA VAL A 163 -6.06 -10.35 5.60
C VAL A 163 -5.72 -8.92 6.00
N THR A 164 -5.80 -7.98 5.05
CA THR A 164 -5.56 -6.56 5.33
C THR A 164 -6.52 -6.01 6.36
N LEU A 165 -7.83 -6.24 6.18
CA LEU A 165 -8.88 -5.81 7.11
C LEU A 165 -8.68 -6.39 8.51
N HIS A 166 -8.22 -7.64 8.60
CA HIS A 166 -7.89 -8.28 9.87
C HIS A 166 -6.70 -7.65 10.56
N ALA A 167 -5.65 -7.31 9.80
CA ALA A 167 -4.45 -6.68 10.34
C ALA A 167 -4.72 -5.26 10.86
N ILE A 168 -5.62 -4.50 10.23
CA ILE A 168 -5.96 -3.13 10.63
C ILE A 168 -7.15 -3.05 11.60
N ARG A 169 -7.69 -4.18 12.07
CA ARG A 169 -8.96 -4.22 12.84
C ARG A 169 -8.95 -3.41 14.14
N GLU A 170 -7.77 -3.23 14.73
CA GLU A 170 -7.54 -2.50 15.99
C GLU A 170 -7.13 -1.03 15.73
N THR A 171 -7.41 -0.51 14.54
CA THR A 171 -7.08 0.87 14.14
C THR A 171 -8.33 1.69 13.83
N ASP A 172 -8.23 3.01 14.02
CA ASP A 172 -9.30 3.97 13.67
C ASP A 172 -9.72 3.88 12.19
N MET A 173 -8.80 3.46 11.30
CA MET A 173 -9.08 3.28 9.89
C MET A 173 -10.14 2.19 9.67
N PHE A 174 -10.07 1.10 10.42
CA PHE A 174 -11.05 0.02 10.35
C PHE A 174 -12.40 0.44 10.91
N GLU A 175 -12.44 1.23 12.00
CA GLU A 175 -13.68 1.79 12.53
C GLU A 175 -14.40 2.66 11.50
N LEU A 176 -13.66 3.53 10.80
CA LEU A 176 -14.23 4.35 9.73
C LEU A 176 -14.82 3.51 8.60
N ILE A 177 -14.09 2.48 8.16
CA ILE A 177 -14.50 1.61 7.04
C ILE A 177 -15.72 0.76 7.43
N SER A 178 -15.72 0.21 8.65
CA SER A 178 -16.78 -0.66 9.17
C SER A 178 -18.05 0.11 9.60
N SER A 179 -17.94 1.41 9.87
CA SER A 179 -19.10 2.27 10.18
C SER A 179 -20.09 2.41 9.01
N GLN A 180 -19.65 2.14 7.78
CA GLN A 180 -20.50 2.15 6.60
C GLN A 180 -21.36 0.88 6.55
N VAL A 181 -22.69 1.05 6.50
CA VAL A 181 -23.66 -0.07 6.56
C VAL A 181 -23.47 -1.07 5.41
N GLU A 182 -23.12 -0.59 4.22
CA GLU A 182 -22.86 -1.44 3.04
C GLU A 182 -21.60 -2.30 3.21
N ASN A 183 -20.60 -1.79 3.93
CA ASN A 183 -19.34 -2.50 4.16
C ASN A 183 -19.44 -3.50 5.29
N LYS A 184 -20.27 -3.24 6.31
CA LYS A 184 -20.31 -4.07 7.52
C LYS A 184 -20.59 -5.55 7.22
N SER A 185 -21.63 -5.85 6.46
CA SER A 185 -21.97 -7.24 6.11
C SER A 185 -20.92 -7.89 5.21
N LEU A 186 -20.29 -7.11 4.32
CA LEU A 186 -19.27 -7.60 3.40
C LEU A 186 -17.97 -7.91 4.15
N ILE A 187 -17.59 -7.08 5.12
CA ILE A 187 -16.43 -7.30 5.98
C ILE A 187 -16.64 -8.56 6.83
N GLU A 188 -17.82 -8.73 7.44
CA GLU A 188 -18.18 -9.93 8.18
C GLU A 188 -18.06 -11.20 7.29
N GLU A 189 -18.61 -11.16 6.07
CA GLU A 189 -18.50 -12.26 5.10
C GLU A 189 -17.04 -12.58 4.75
N LEU A 190 -16.21 -11.56 4.48
CA LEU A 190 -14.80 -11.73 4.16
C LEU A 190 -14.01 -12.33 5.34
N MET A 191 -14.27 -11.85 6.55
CA MET A 191 -13.61 -12.35 7.76
C MET A 191 -13.97 -13.81 8.02
N ASP A 192 -15.27 -14.14 7.99
CA ASP A 192 -15.75 -15.51 8.22
C ASP A 192 -15.24 -16.51 7.17
N GLN A 193 -15.08 -16.04 5.92
CA GLN A 193 -14.67 -16.90 4.82
C GLN A 193 -13.16 -17.18 4.79
N TYR A 194 -12.33 -16.20 5.16
CA TYR A 194 -10.88 -16.27 4.95
C TYR A 194 -10.04 -16.21 6.23
N ILE A 195 -10.61 -15.88 7.39
CA ILE A 195 -9.89 -15.78 8.65
C ILE A 195 -10.47 -16.76 9.67
N GLY A 196 -9.62 -17.57 10.29
CA GLY A 196 -9.99 -18.51 11.33
C GLY A 196 -10.22 -17.82 12.68
N ASN A 197 -10.90 -18.50 13.61
CA ASN A 197 -11.12 -18.02 14.97
C ASN A 197 -9.83 -17.71 15.75
N ASP A 198 -8.71 -18.26 15.31
CA ASP A 198 -7.35 -18.07 15.85
C ASP A 198 -6.59 -16.91 15.17
N GLY A 199 -7.21 -16.22 14.21
CA GLY A 199 -6.58 -15.15 13.42
C GLY A 199 -5.73 -15.66 12.25
N ASN A 200 -5.68 -16.97 12.01
CA ASN A 200 -4.91 -17.55 10.91
C ASN A 200 -5.69 -17.50 9.59
N VAL A 201 -4.96 -17.30 8.47
CA VAL A 201 -5.57 -17.21 7.14
C VAL A 201 -5.97 -18.60 6.64
N LEU A 202 -7.27 -18.80 6.41
CA LEU A 202 -7.81 -20.07 5.92
C LEU A 202 -7.31 -20.38 4.50
N PRO A 203 -7.01 -21.64 4.18
CA PRO A 203 -6.62 -22.03 2.83
C PRO A 203 -7.78 -21.82 1.85
N VAL A 204 -7.49 -21.28 0.65
CA VAL A 204 -8.51 -21.12 -0.40
C VAL A 204 -9.10 -22.49 -0.71
N LYS A 205 -10.40 -22.65 -0.52
CA LYS A 205 -11.15 -23.82 -1.00
C LYS A 205 -11.12 -23.79 -2.53
N ARG A 206 -10.07 -24.36 -3.13
CA ARG A 206 -10.07 -24.66 -4.57
C ARG A 206 -11.27 -25.55 -4.81
N LYS A 207 -12.26 -25.08 -5.59
CA LYS A 207 -13.27 -25.98 -6.17
C LYS A 207 -12.49 -27.07 -6.90
N LYS A 208 -12.54 -28.28 -6.36
CA LYS A 208 -11.99 -29.46 -7.01
C LYS A 208 -12.73 -29.54 -8.34
N ASN A 209 -12.04 -29.32 -9.45
CA ASN A 209 -12.58 -29.64 -10.76
C ASN A 209 -12.73 -31.17 -10.79
N GLU A 210 -13.89 -31.66 -10.37
CA GLU A 210 -14.33 -33.02 -10.66
C GLU A 210 -14.56 -33.09 -12.17
N GLY A 211 -13.56 -33.63 -12.88
CA GLY A 211 -13.71 -33.98 -14.29
C GLY A 211 -12.60 -33.48 -15.21
N ARG A 212 -11.40 -34.05 -15.08
CA ARG A 212 -10.59 -34.46 -16.24
C ARG A 212 -9.58 -35.52 -15.76
N PRO A 213 -9.55 -36.72 -16.37
CA PRO A 213 -8.54 -37.71 -16.04
C PRO A 213 -7.19 -37.16 -16.49
N GLU A 214 -6.29 -36.93 -15.54
CA GLU A 214 -4.90 -36.65 -15.83
C GLU A 214 -4.34 -37.78 -16.70
N HIS A 215 -3.81 -37.40 -17.85
CA HIS A 215 -3.45 -38.29 -18.92
C HIS A 215 -2.50 -39.41 -18.46
N ALA A 216 -2.90 -40.64 -18.77
CA ALA A 216 -2.23 -41.91 -18.47
C ALA A 216 -0.93 -42.14 -19.27
N TRP A 217 -0.02 -41.16 -19.32
CA TRP A 217 1.28 -41.31 -20.01
C TRP A 217 2.26 -42.20 -19.22
N ARG A 218 1.99 -42.49 -17.94
CA ARG A 218 2.79 -43.41 -17.11
C ARG A 218 2.65 -44.89 -17.48
N GLN A 219 1.80 -45.25 -18.45
CA GLN A 219 1.65 -46.63 -18.92
C GLN A 219 2.62 -47.00 -20.05
N PHE A 220 3.48 -46.08 -20.49
CA PHE A 220 4.43 -46.29 -21.59
C PHE A 220 5.91 -46.12 -21.19
N LEU A 221 6.21 -46.23 -19.89
CA LEU A 221 7.57 -46.34 -19.33
C LEU A 221 7.72 -47.71 -18.67
#